data_AF-A0A1F2YMD7-F1
#
_entry.id   AF-A0A1F2YMD7-F1
#
_cell.length_a   1.000
_cell.length_b   1.000
_cell.length_c   1.000
_cell.angle_alpha   90.00
_cell.angle_beta   90.00
_cell.angle_gamma   90.00
#
_symmetry.space_group_name_H-M   'P 1'
#
loop_
_entity.id
_entity.type
_entity.pdbx_description
1 polymer ?
#
loop_
_entity_poly.entity_id
_entity_poly.type
_entity_poly.pdbx_seq_one_letter_code
_entity_poly.pdbx_strand_id
1 'polypeptide(L)'
;MTQQKVNLAGETIHAYRQQGEQLRQEELDLALARIEKGEQAERVMQEFAHRLTQKLLHPTSIMLREAAKSEDPSHFEQMQICLNETFDKRRKTKK
;
A
#
# COMPACT_ATOMS: atom_id res chain seq x y z
N MET A 1 -29.18 8.77 -1.66
CA MET A 1 -28.04 8.57 -0.73
C MET A 1 -27.07 7.46 -1.16
N THR A 2 -27.49 6.48 -1.97
CA THR A 2 -26.65 5.34 -2.40
C THR A 2 -25.68 5.68 -3.53
N GLN A 3 -26.08 6.46 -4.53
CA GLN A 3 -25.21 6.77 -5.69
C GLN A 3 -24.03 7.69 -5.36
N GLN A 4 -24.25 8.72 -4.52
CA GLN A 4 -23.20 9.67 -4.12
C GLN A 4 -22.08 8.99 -3.32
N LYS A 5 -22.42 8.06 -2.41
CA LYS A 5 -21.43 7.32 -1.60
C LYS A 5 -20.57 6.37 -2.46
N VAL A 6 -21.17 5.75 -3.48
CA VAL A 6 -20.43 4.89 -4.42
C VAL A 6 -19.43 5.68 -5.25
N ASN A 7 -19.81 6.88 -5.72
CA ASN A 7 -18.91 7.76 -6.47
C ASN A 7 -17.73 8.23 -5.60
N LEU A 8 -18.00 8.65 -4.37
CA LEU A 8 -16.96 9.11 -3.41
C LEU A 8 -15.95 7.99 -3.09
N ALA A 9 -16.43 6.75 -2.93
CA ALA A 9 -15.57 5.59 -2.74
C ALA A 9 -14.69 5.34 -3.98
N GLY A 10 -15.25 5.49 -5.19
CA GLY A 10 -14.51 5.37 -6.45
C GLY A 10 -13.36 6.37 -6.57
N GLU A 11 -13.61 7.64 -6.27
CA GLU A 11 -12.59 8.71 -6.26
C GLU A 11 -11.48 8.42 -5.25
N THR A 12 -11.86 8.01 -4.03
CA THR A 12 -10.92 7.64 -2.96
C THR A 12 -10.03 6.47 -3.38
N ILE A 13 -10.60 5.43 -3.99
CA ILE A 13 -9.86 4.27 -4.51
C ILE A 13 -8.90 4.70 -5.62
N HIS A 14 -9.33 5.60 -6.51
CA HIS A 14 -8.49 6.09 -7.60
C HIS A 14 -7.29 6.88 -7.08
N ALA A 15 -7.52 7.81 -6.15
CA ALA A 15 -6.46 8.59 -5.52
C ALA A 15 -5.46 7.69 -4.78
N TYR A 16 -5.95 6.69 -4.03
CA TYR A 16 -5.09 5.73 -3.34
C TYR A 16 -4.21 4.93 -4.31
N ARG A 17 -4.78 4.46 -5.43
CA ARG A 17 -4.01 3.76 -6.46
C ARG A 17 -2.96 4.66 -7.11
N GLN A 18 -3.29 5.92 -7.38
CA GLN A 18 -2.37 6.88 -7.94
C GLN A 18 -1.17 7.13 -7.01
N GLN A 19 -1.40 7.21 -5.70
CA GLN A 19 -0.30 7.31 -4.72
C GLN A 19 0.61 6.07 -4.77
N GLY A 20 0.04 4.86 -4.83
CA GLY A 20 0.82 3.63 -4.96
C GLY A 20 1.67 3.59 -6.24
N GLU A 21 1.10 4.03 -7.37
CA GLU A 21 1.82 4.14 -8.65
C GLU A 21 2.96 5.16 -8.59
N GLN A 22 2.74 6.31 -7.93
CA GLN A 22 3.78 7.31 -7.72
C GLN A 22 4.94 6.74 -6.89
N LEU A 23 4.65 6.07 -5.77
CA LEU A 23 5.68 5.45 -4.93
C LEU A 23 6.46 4.38 -5.71
N ARG A 24 5.79 3.60 -6.56
CA ARG A 24 6.46 2.64 -7.45
C ARG A 24 7.43 3.35 -8.39
N GLN A 25 7.00 4.43 -9.04
CA GLN A 25 7.82 5.16 -9.99
C GLN A 25 9.05 5.78 -9.33
N GLU A 26 8.88 6.44 -8.18
CA GLU A 26 9.99 7.02 -7.41
C GLU A 26 11.06 5.98 -7.05
N GLU A 27 10.64 4.81 -6.58
CA GLU A 27 11.56 3.73 -6.20
C GLU A 27 12.22 3.10 -7.43
N LEU A 28 11.48 2.98 -8.54
CA LEU A 28 12.00 2.43 -9.79
C LEU A 28 13.07 3.34 -10.40
N ASP A 29 12.81 4.64 -10.47
CA ASP A 29 13.74 5.63 -11.01
C ASP A 29 15.05 5.62 -10.22
N LEU A 30 14.97 5.51 -8.88
CA LEU A 30 16.15 5.37 -8.05
C LEU A 30 16.91 4.07 -8.31
N ALA A 31 16.20 2.94 -8.42
CA ALA A 31 16.84 1.65 -8.69
C ALA A 31 17.57 1.67 -10.04
N LEU A 32 16.94 2.20 -11.08
CA LEU A 32 17.55 2.34 -12.41
C LEU A 32 18.78 3.23 -12.37
N ALA A 33 18.70 4.39 -11.74
CA ALA A 33 19.83 5.32 -11.62
C ALA A 33 21.04 4.71 -10.88
N ARG A 34 20.81 3.78 -9.94
CA ARG A 34 21.87 3.06 -9.23
C ARG A 34 22.51 1.98 -10.08
N ILE A 35 21.69 1.24 -10.84
CA ILE A 35 22.18 0.24 -11.78
C ILE A 35 23.02 0.90 -12.87
N GLU A 36 22.58 2.04 -13.42
CA GLU A 36 23.33 2.82 -14.41
C GLU A 36 24.70 3.29 -13.89
N LYS A 37 24.81 3.54 -12.58
CA LYS A 37 26.08 3.89 -11.92
C LYS A 37 26.99 2.67 -11.67
N GLY A 38 26.59 1.47 -12.08
CA GLY A 38 27.36 0.25 -11.97
C GLY A 38 27.18 -0.50 -10.64
N GLU A 39 26.16 -0.16 -9.84
CA GLU A 39 25.83 -0.95 -8.65
C GLU A 39 25.31 -2.35 -9.05
N GLN A 40 25.58 -3.36 -8.21
CA GLN A 40 25.14 -4.72 -8.47
C GLN A 40 23.60 -4.80 -8.52
N ALA A 41 23.06 -5.14 -9.68
CA ALA A 41 21.62 -5.14 -9.93
C ALA A 41 20.83 -6.00 -8.93
N GLU A 42 21.34 -7.16 -8.53
CA GLU A 42 20.68 -8.03 -7.55
C GLU A 42 20.45 -7.31 -6.22
N ARG A 43 21.48 -6.65 -5.68
CA ARG A 43 21.38 -5.88 -4.45
C ARG A 43 20.41 -4.70 -4.60
N VAL A 44 20.50 -3.96 -5.70
CA VAL A 44 19.61 -2.82 -5.97
C VAL A 44 18.15 -3.28 -6.02
N MET A 45 17.86 -4.41 -6.66
CA MET A 45 16.50 -4.94 -6.76
C MET A 45 15.96 -5.46 -5.42
N GLN A 46 16.81 -6.06 -4.58
CA GLN A 46 16.42 -6.44 -3.21
C GLN A 46 16.06 -5.21 -2.37
N GLU A 47 16.87 -4.16 -2.45
CA GLU A 47 16.64 -2.90 -1.73
C GLU A 47 15.40 -2.15 -2.27
N PHE A 48 15.21 -2.11 -3.58
CA PHE A 48 14.00 -1.58 -4.23
C PHE A 48 12.74 -2.28 -3.70
N ALA A 49 12.71 -3.62 -3.73
CA ALA A 49 11.57 -4.41 -3.29
C ALA A 49 11.25 -4.14 -1.81
N HIS A 50 12.28 -4.07 -0.97
CA HIS A 50 12.13 -3.75 0.44
C HIS A 50 11.54 -2.34 0.64
N ARG A 51 12.15 -1.32 0.05
CA ARG A 51 11.75 0.09 0.22
C ARG A 51 10.33 0.35 -0.29
N LEU A 52 10.01 -0.16 -1.48
CA LEU A 52 8.66 -0.02 -2.04
C LEU A 52 7.62 -0.67 -1.12
N THR A 53 7.91 -1.87 -0.61
CA THR A 53 7.00 -2.57 0.31
C THR A 53 6.79 -1.76 1.60
N GLN A 54 7.85 -1.24 2.20
CA GLN A 54 7.73 -0.40 3.41
C GLN A 54 6.90 0.86 3.16
N LYS A 55 7.17 1.57 2.05
CA LYS A 55 6.42 2.77 1.66
C LYS A 55 4.92 2.48 1.47
N LEU A 56 4.58 1.38 0.79
CA LEU A 56 3.19 0.98 0.56
C LEU A 56 2.46 0.55 1.85
N LEU A 57 3.15 -0.09 2.80
CA LEU A 57 2.55 -0.59 4.04
C LEU A 57 2.48 0.45 5.16
N HIS A 58 3.23 1.55 5.05
CA HIS A 58 3.30 2.57 6.10
C HIS A 58 1.95 3.24 6.40
N PRO A 59 1.13 3.66 5.40
CA PRO A 59 -0.18 4.26 5.65
C PRO A 59 -1.12 3.33 6.43
N THR A 60 -1.22 2.05 6.02
CA THR A 60 -2.01 1.04 6.74
C THR A 60 -1.54 0.86 8.17
N SER A 61 -0.21 0.86 8.38
CA SER A 61 0.38 0.75 9.73
C SER A 61 0.01 1.95 10.61
N ILE A 62 -0.07 3.16 10.04
CA ILE A 62 -0.54 4.35 10.77
C ILE A 62 -2.03 4.20 11.09
N MET A 63 -2.87 3.84 10.11
CA MET A 63 -4.30 3.67 10.31
C MET A 63 -4.63 2.66 11.41
N LEU A 64 -3.92 1.52 11.45
CA LEU A 64 -4.08 0.52 12.51
C LEU A 64 -3.70 1.07 13.89
N ARG A 65 -2.61 1.84 13.98
CA ARG A 65 -2.21 2.46 15.26
C ARG A 65 -3.21 3.50 15.73
N GLU A 66 -3.76 4.31 14.82
CA GLU A 66 -4.78 5.31 15.19
C GLU A 66 -6.09 4.64 15.61
N ALA A 67 -6.51 3.57 14.93
CA ALA A 67 -7.68 2.80 15.35
C ALA A 67 -7.50 2.13 16.71
N ALA A 68 -6.28 1.66 17.02
CA ALA A 68 -5.97 1.09 18.33
C ALA A 68 -6.00 2.12 19.48
N LYS A 69 -5.90 3.42 19.18
CA LYS A 69 -6.07 4.51 20.15
C LYS A 69 -7.52 4.92 20.38
N SER A 70 -8.46 4.39 19.60
CA SER A 70 -9.89 4.62 19.76
C SER A 70 -10.36 4.14 21.13
N GLU A 71 -11.20 4.93 21.81
CA GLU A 71 -11.80 4.55 23.10
C GLU A 71 -12.76 3.36 22.98
N ASP A 72 -13.27 3.11 21.77
CA ASP A 72 -14.11 1.97 21.44
C ASP A 72 -13.25 0.80 20.90
N PRO A 73 -13.10 -0.31 21.66
CA PRO A 73 -12.33 -1.47 21.24
C PRO A 73 -12.92 -2.20 20.02
N SER A 74 -14.24 -2.09 19.80
CA SER A 74 -14.93 -2.78 18.71
C SER A 74 -14.52 -2.25 17.34
N HIS A 75 -14.11 -0.98 17.26
CA HIS A 75 -13.62 -0.35 16.05
C HIS A 75 -12.30 -0.98 15.57
N PHE A 76 -11.37 -1.26 16.49
CA PHE A 76 -10.11 -1.91 16.15
C PHE A 76 -10.33 -3.36 15.71
N GLU A 77 -11.19 -4.11 16.42
CA GLU A 77 -11.54 -5.49 16.05
C GLU A 77 -12.16 -5.58 14.65
N GLN A 78 -13.12 -4.70 14.33
CA GLN A 78 -13.73 -4.64 13.00
C GLN A 78 -12.69 -4.37 11.91
N MET A 79 -11.77 -3.43 12.15
CA MET A 79 -10.71 -3.12 11.18
C MET A 79 -9.77 -4.33 10.97
N GLN A 80 -9.44 -5.06 12.04
CA GLN A 80 -8.61 -6.26 11.95
C GLN A 80 -9.28 -7.37 11.13
N ILE A 81 -10.58 -7.60 11.34
CA ILE A 81 -11.38 -8.57 10.57
C ILE A 81 -11.39 -8.17 9.08
N CYS A 82 -11.76 -6.91 8.77
CA CYS A 82 -11.80 -6.43 7.40
C CYS A 82 -10.43 -6.54 6.71
N LEU A 83 -9.35 -6.18 7.40
CA LEU A 83 -8.00 -6.27 6.84
C LEU A 83 -7.65 -7.73 6.46
N ASN A 84 -7.93 -8.69 7.33
CA ASN A 84 -7.68 -10.11 7.05
C ASN A 84 -8.50 -10.60 5.84
N GLU A 85 -9.80 -10.29 5.78
CA GLU A 85 -10.63 -10.67 4.64
C GLU A 85 -10.15 -10.07 3.32
N THR A 86 -9.59 -8.86 3.34
CA THR A 86 -9.05 -8.23 2.13
C THR A 86 -7.77 -8.91 1.65
N PHE A 87 -6.93 -9.42 2.54
CA PHE A 87 -5.75 -10.19 2.16
C PHE A 87 -6.11 -11.48 1.43
N ASP A 88 -7.21 -12.14 1.81
CA ASP A 88 -7.70 -13.35 1.12
C ASP A 88 -8.21 -13.04 -0.29
N LYS A 89 -8.75 -11.83 -0.48
CA LYS A 89 -9.23 -11.32 -1.79
C LYS A 89 -8.11 -10.74 -2.66
N ARG A 90 -6.84 -10.83 -2.24
CA ARG A 90 -5.72 -10.28 -3.01
C ARG A 90 -5.67 -10.86 -4.43
N ARG A 91 -5.27 -10.03 -5.39
CA ARG A 91 -5.08 -10.46 -6.77
C ARG A 91 -4.00 -11.55 -6.82
N LYS A 92 -4.36 -12.75 -7.23
CA LYS A 92 -3.41 -13.86 -7.42
C LYS A 92 -2.70 -13.68 -8.76
N THR A 93 -1.39 -13.86 -8.77
CA THR A 93 -0.63 -13.97 -10.02
C THR A 93 -1.18 -15.14 -10.82
N LYS A 94 -1.56 -14.90 -12.09
CA LYS A 94 -1.84 -16.00 -13.01
C LYS A 94 -0.50 -16.67 -13.32
N LYS A 95 -0.39 -17.97 -12.99
CA LYS A 95 0.74 -18.80 -13.43
C LYS A 95 0.71 -18.99 -14.93
#